data_AF-A0A938TIR9-F1
#
_entry.id   AF-A0A938TIR9-F1
#
_cell.length_a   1.000
_cell.length_b   1.000
_cell.length_c   1.000
_cell.angle_alpha   90.00
_cell.angle_beta   90.00
_cell.angle_gamma   90.00
#
_symmetry.space_group_name_H-M   'P 1'
#
loop_
_entity.id
_entity.type
_entity.pdbx_description
1 polymer ?
#
loop_
_entity_poly.entity_id
_entity_poly.type
_entity_poly.pdbx_seq_one_letter_code
_entity_poly.pdbx_strand_id
1 'polypeptide(L)'
;MRNSTLILTFAACVMIFAQPASAQLWSDYAGKASCVGCHTSIKPIDFTEFEKSGHPWKIQKIDRSKVVGGVYKPFPAGTNEEGVPLAPEVTALGFSYTAADTNIGFMIGGYGWKARWMSKDGYIYEGTKGQYNIGTHHPTLKGHSSYNASNVGNAVFALRTPTGALYNCGACHTTGWKPYNASTQPTRFEGRPGFDGNFFEYGVQCEGCHGPSKAHTTNPTIKPTIDGFEGCKSCHARGQGTRIPVKSDKQFLDHREQYDQMLFTKHRRNANMKCTTCHNPHKSTIYDRGGLKTAGKTCQPCHAGKAINIVVNGTPISHGDCIQCHMAFIGNTAVKQNNNRGDQASHMWKIKTSAVNKFQGMWTADSLNVAIPADSIVGITLDFACLGCHTTRDLTWASGHATNIHGKTIVVSVGSEEKVPSAYFISQNYPNPFNPTTSIRFGVPESDQVRISVYNSIGELVSTIADGFYNAGYYTANWDSKDLSGNSVTSGVYIYRLETSKYVDTKKMVLMR
;
A
#
# COMPACT_ATOMS: atom_id res chain seq x y z
N MET A 1 89.90 -11.41 5.04
CA MET A 1 88.68 -10.61 4.76
C MET A 1 87.91 -11.24 3.60
N ARG A 2 86.89 -12.06 3.87
CA ARG A 2 85.81 -12.41 2.93
C ARG A 2 84.58 -12.76 3.77
N ASN A 3 83.70 -11.77 3.94
CA ASN A 3 82.39 -11.92 4.57
C ASN A 3 81.47 -12.69 3.62
N SER A 4 80.85 -13.76 4.12
CA SER A 4 79.79 -14.49 3.43
C SER A 4 78.46 -14.01 3.98
N THR A 5 77.70 -13.27 3.17
CA THR A 5 76.35 -12.79 3.53
C THR A 5 75.34 -13.89 3.16
N LEU A 6 74.71 -14.49 4.18
CA LEU A 6 73.58 -15.40 4.03
C LEU A 6 72.34 -14.58 3.60
N ILE A 7 71.76 -14.88 2.44
CA ILE A 7 70.48 -14.34 2.00
C ILE A 7 69.38 -15.29 2.52
N LEU A 8 68.63 -14.85 3.53
CA LEU A 8 67.39 -15.50 3.96
C LEU A 8 66.25 -15.12 2.99
N THR A 9 65.81 -16.08 2.17
CA THR A 9 64.55 -15.99 1.44
C THR A 9 63.38 -16.24 2.40
N PHE A 10 62.66 -15.18 2.78
CA PHE A 10 61.37 -15.27 3.45
C PHE A 10 60.31 -15.76 2.45
N ALA A 11 59.86 -17.00 2.60
CA ALA A 11 58.63 -17.47 1.95
C ALA A 11 57.43 -16.81 2.64
N ALA A 12 56.82 -15.82 2.00
CA ALA A 12 55.56 -15.24 2.44
C ALA A 12 54.45 -16.29 2.30
N CYS A 13 54.12 -16.95 3.41
CA CYS A 13 52.94 -17.80 3.51
C CYS A 13 51.70 -16.90 3.45
N VAL A 14 51.10 -16.78 2.27
CA VAL A 14 49.80 -16.11 2.08
C VAL A 14 48.77 -16.96 2.79
N MET A 15 48.41 -16.58 4.02
CA MET A 15 47.23 -17.13 4.69
C MET A 15 46.00 -16.70 3.90
N ILE A 16 45.49 -17.61 3.08
CA ILE A 16 44.16 -17.51 2.48
C ILE A 16 43.18 -17.63 3.64
N PHE A 17 42.73 -16.49 4.18
CA PHE A 17 41.59 -16.47 5.09
C PHE A 17 40.37 -16.98 4.33
N ALA A 18 40.00 -18.24 4.56
CA ALA A 18 38.72 -18.76 4.11
C ALA A 18 37.64 -17.87 4.73
N GLN A 19 36.89 -17.18 3.87
CA GLN A 19 35.75 -16.39 4.32
C GLN A 19 34.77 -17.32 5.06
N PRO A 20 34.08 -16.86 6.11
CA PRO A 20 33.06 -17.67 6.77
C PRO A 20 32.05 -18.17 5.72
N ALA A 21 31.56 -19.41 5.85
CA ALA A 21 30.68 -20.04 4.86
C ALA A 21 29.44 -19.18 4.49
N SER A 22 29.01 -18.29 5.39
CA SER A 22 27.97 -17.29 5.15
C SER A 22 28.37 -16.17 4.18
N ALA A 23 29.64 -15.74 4.15
CA ALA A 23 30.14 -14.72 3.23
C ALA A 23 30.30 -15.27 1.79
N GLN A 24 30.65 -16.55 1.65
CA GLN A 24 30.72 -17.19 0.33
C GLN A 24 29.33 -17.32 -0.33
N LEU A 25 28.29 -17.59 0.47
CA LEU A 25 26.90 -17.76 0.01
C LEU A 25 26.33 -16.54 -0.71
N TRP A 26 26.84 -15.35 -0.39
CA TRP A 26 26.33 -14.08 -0.90
C TRP A 26 27.34 -13.34 -1.79
N SER A 27 28.38 -14.03 -2.25
CA SER A 27 29.45 -13.45 -3.08
C SER A 27 28.93 -12.77 -4.36
N ASP A 28 27.81 -13.24 -4.91
CA ASP A 28 27.17 -12.68 -6.10
C ASP A 28 26.22 -11.50 -5.82
N TYR A 29 25.99 -11.15 -4.55
CA TYR A 29 25.11 -10.05 -4.16
C TYR A 29 25.91 -8.76 -3.89
N ALA A 30 25.35 -7.64 -4.32
CA ALA A 30 25.93 -6.31 -4.15
C ALA A 30 25.40 -5.59 -2.91
N GLY A 31 24.17 -5.87 -2.49
CA GLY A 31 23.49 -5.19 -1.40
C GLY A 31 22.84 -3.87 -1.81
N LYS A 32 21.82 -3.50 -1.04
CA LYS A 32 21.09 -2.25 -1.22
C LYS A 32 22.01 -1.02 -1.24
N ALA A 33 22.98 -0.96 -0.34
CA ALA A 33 23.89 0.18 -0.23
C ALA A 33 24.65 0.46 -1.55
N SER A 34 25.14 -0.59 -2.21
CA SER A 34 25.80 -0.48 -3.52
C SER A 34 24.83 0.02 -4.59
N CYS A 35 23.61 -0.54 -4.63
CA CYS A 35 22.58 -0.13 -5.57
C CYS A 35 22.20 1.36 -5.39
N VAL A 36 22.00 1.80 -4.15
CA VAL A 36 21.70 3.20 -3.82
C VAL A 36 22.84 4.13 -4.24
N GLY A 37 24.09 3.74 -3.96
CA GLY A 37 25.27 4.52 -4.34
C GLY A 37 25.36 4.83 -5.83
N CYS A 38 24.97 3.88 -6.69
CA CYS A 38 25.04 4.05 -8.15
C CYS A 38 23.76 4.62 -8.79
N HIS A 39 22.58 4.27 -8.26
CA HIS A 39 21.30 4.60 -8.92
C HIS A 39 20.61 5.87 -8.39
N THR A 40 21.13 6.52 -7.34
CA THR A 40 20.52 7.72 -6.75
C THR A 40 20.42 8.91 -7.70
N SER A 41 21.31 8.98 -8.70
CA SER A 41 21.32 10.04 -9.73
C SER A 41 20.65 9.63 -11.05
N ILE A 42 20.26 8.36 -11.19
CA ILE A 42 19.70 7.82 -12.43
C ILE A 42 18.17 7.91 -12.35
N LYS A 43 17.59 8.93 -13.00
CA LYS A 43 16.13 8.94 -13.23
C LYS A 43 15.74 7.66 -14.00
N PRO A 44 14.66 6.98 -13.59
CA PRO A 44 13.56 7.48 -12.76
C PRO A 44 13.52 6.93 -11.31
N ILE A 45 14.62 6.39 -10.75
CA ILE A 45 14.58 5.71 -9.45
C ILE A 45 14.77 6.72 -8.30
N ASP A 46 13.72 6.93 -7.52
CA ASP A 46 13.78 7.62 -6.23
C ASP A 46 13.73 6.56 -5.11
N PHE A 47 14.85 6.40 -4.40
CA PHE A 47 14.93 5.43 -3.31
C PHE A 47 14.02 5.78 -2.13
N THR A 48 13.73 7.06 -1.91
CA THR A 48 12.77 7.50 -0.90
C THR A 48 11.37 6.97 -1.22
N GLU A 49 11.01 6.94 -2.50
CA GLU A 49 9.74 6.36 -2.95
C GLU A 49 9.73 4.83 -2.90
N PHE A 50 10.88 4.18 -3.16
CA PHE A 50 11.00 2.74 -2.98
C PHE A 50 10.82 2.33 -1.51
N GLU A 51 11.39 3.09 -0.57
CA GLU A 51 11.13 2.89 0.86
C GLU A 51 9.65 2.98 1.19
N LYS A 52 8.90 3.82 0.47
CA LYS A 52 7.44 3.95 0.65
C LYS A 52 6.63 2.80 0.02
N SER A 53 7.24 1.94 -0.78
CA SER A 53 6.55 0.81 -1.43
C SER A 53 6.10 -0.28 -0.45
N GLY A 54 6.73 -0.37 0.72
CA GLY A 54 6.48 -1.43 1.70
C GLY A 54 7.26 -2.73 1.48
N HIS A 55 7.91 -2.90 0.33
CA HIS A 55 8.77 -4.07 0.05
C HIS A 55 9.97 -4.16 1.01
N PRO A 56 10.67 -3.05 1.34
CA PRO A 56 11.75 -3.07 2.32
C PRO A 56 11.29 -3.47 3.73
N TRP A 57 9.99 -3.39 4.01
CA TRP A 57 9.41 -3.57 5.34
C TRP A 57 8.63 -4.87 5.53
N LYS A 58 8.87 -5.88 4.70
CA LYS A 58 8.23 -7.20 4.86
C LYS A 58 8.71 -7.97 6.09
N ILE A 59 9.97 -7.78 6.50
CA ILE A 59 10.51 -8.23 7.79
C ILE A 59 11.60 -7.26 8.23
N GLN A 60 11.70 -7.02 9.53
CA GLN A 60 12.64 -6.09 10.13
C GLN A 60 13.24 -6.68 11.41
N LYS A 61 14.54 -6.46 11.64
CA LYS A 61 15.10 -6.59 12.99
C LYS A 61 14.63 -5.40 13.82
N ILE A 62 14.16 -5.64 15.04
CA ILE A 62 13.74 -4.56 15.93
C ILE A 62 14.96 -3.77 16.37
N ASP A 63 15.02 -2.53 15.92
CA ASP A 63 15.96 -1.53 16.40
C ASP A 63 15.37 -0.82 17.63
N ARG A 64 15.88 -1.16 18.81
CA ARG A 64 15.36 -0.64 20.08
C ARG A 64 15.59 0.86 20.26
N SER A 65 16.52 1.46 19.52
CA SER A 65 16.70 2.93 19.52
C SER A 65 15.52 3.67 18.90
N LYS A 66 14.73 2.99 18.06
CA LYS A 66 13.53 3.54 17.41
C LYS A 66 12.23 3.19 18.16
N VAL A 67 12.34 2.77 19.41
CA VAL A 67 11.19 2.48 20.28
C VAL A 67 10.99 3.64 21.24
N VAL A 68 9.87 4.33 21.11
CA VAL A 68 9.51 5.48 21.95
C VAL A 68 8.17 5.18 22.61
N GLY A 69 8.12 5.20 23.94
CA GLY A 69 6.90 4.91 24.70
C GLY A 69 6.31 3.53 24.41
N GLY A 70 7.15 2.52 24.15
CA GLY A 70 6.70 1.16 23.82
C GLY A 70 6.22 0.96 22.38
N VAL A 71 6.34 1.98 21.53
CA VAL A 71 5.93 1.94 20.13
C VAL A 71 7.16 1.99 19.21
N TYR A 72 7.27 1.02 18.30
CA TYR A 72 8.33 0.94 17.33
C TYR A 72 8.01 1.76 16.08
N LYS A 73 8.89 2.70 15.73
CA LYS A 73 8.70 3.66 14.64
C LYS A 73 9.85 3.64 13.64
N PRO A 74 10.07 2.54 12.90
CA PRO A 74 11.18 2.44 11.96
C PRO A 74 10.91 3.08 10.59
N PHE A 75 9.67 3.50 10.33
CA PHE A 75 9.17 3.80 8.99
C PHE A 75 9.50 5.22 8.52
N PRO A 76 9.57 5.46 7.20
CA PRO A 76 9.76 6.80 6.64
C PRO A 76 8.64 7.76 7.04
N ALA A 77 8.94 9.06 7.07
CA ALA A 77 7.93 10.10 7.26
C ALA A 77 6.81 10.03 6.20
N GLY A 78 5.60 10.43 6.59
CA GLY A 78 4.40 10.40 5.76
C GLY A 78 3.79 9.00 5.55
N THR A 79 4.17 8.01 6.36
CA THR A 79 3.72 6.62 6.21
C THR A 79 2.96 6.12 7.45
N ASN A 80 3.60 5.32 8.31
CA ASN A 80 3.07 4.80 9.58
C ASN A 80 3.72 5.53 10.77
N GLU A 81 3.55 6.85 10.87
CA GLU A 81 4.21 7.67 11.91
C GLU A 81 3.74 7.34 13.33
N GLU A 82 2.52 6.82 13.46
CA GLU A 82 2.00 6.29 14.72
C GLU A 82 2.82 5.08 15.20
N GLY A 83 3.44 4.32 14.30
CA GLY A 83 4.27 3.16 14.61
C GLY A 83 3.47 1.89 14.91
N VAL A 84 4.19 0.87 15.42
CA VAL A 84 3.62 -0.42 15.83
C VAL A 84 3.95 -0.66 17.31
N PRO A 85 2.96 -0.82 18.19
CA PRO A 85 3.21 -1.17 19.59
C PRO A 85 4.02 -2.46 19.70
N LEU A 86 5.12 -2.48 20.46
CA LEU A 86 5.83 -3.73 20.76
C LEU A 86 5.22 -4.49 21.94
N ALA A 87 4.42 -3.78 22.73
CA ALA A 87 3.82 -4.27 23.96
C ALA A 87 2.43 -3.66 24.13
N PRO A 88 1.43 -4.15 23.40
CA PRO A 88 0.06 -3.87 23.77
C PRO A 88 -0.24 -4.65 25.05
N GLU A 89 -0.48 -3.94 26.15
CA GLU A 89 -0.80 -4.53 27.44
C GLU A 89 -1.95 -5.54 27.33
N VAL A 90 -1.71 -6.78 27.73
CA VAL A 90 -2.75 -7.81 27.82
C VAL A 90 -2.87 -8.28 29.25
N THR A 91 -3.57 -7.48 30.04
CA THR A 91 -3.98 -7.83 31.40
C THR A 91 -5.10 -8.87 31.45
N ALA A 92 -5.71 -9.25 30.31
CA ALA A 92 -6.89 -10.13 30.29
C ALA A 92 -6.65 -11.59 29.84
N LEU A 93 -5.42 -12.02 29.51
CA LEU A 93 -5.15 -13.41 29.06
C LEU A 93 -3.90 -14.07 29.70
N GLY A 94 -3.38 -13.52 30.80
CA GLY A 94 -2.31 -14.16 31.57
C GLY A 94 -0.91 -14.13 30.97
N PHE A 95 -0.67 -13.33 29.93
CA PHE A 95 0.67 -13.09 29.37
C PHE A 95 0.94 -11.58 29.29
N SER A 96 1.93 -11.10 30.05
CA SER A 96 2.35 -9.70 30.12
C SER A 96 3.67 -9.51 29.38
N TYR A 97 3.58 -9.14 28.10
CA TYR A 97 4.74 -8.62 27.35
C TYR A 97 4.77 -7.11 27.54
N THR A 98 5.82 -6.60 28.19
CA THR A 98 6.03 -5.17 28.36
C THR A 98 6.95 -4.65 27.26
N ALA A 99 7.04 -3.33 27.08
CA ALA A 99 8.01 -2.74 26.15
C ALA A 99 9.47 -3.12 26.51
N ALA A 100 9.68 -3.53 27.77
CA ALA A 100 10.94 -4.05 28.28
C ALA A 100 11.18 -5.53 27.92
N ASP A 101 10.21 -6.27 27.35
CA ASP A 101 10.49 -7.60 26.84
C ASP A 101 11.47 -7.51 25.67
N THR A 102 12.71 -7.91 25.97
CA THR A 102 13.79 -7.93 25.01
C THR A 102 13.71 -9.15 24.09
N ASN A 103 12.86 -10.14 24.36
CA ASN A 103 12.80 -11.36 23.56
C ASN A 103 12.23 -11.14 22.17
N ILE A 104 11.40 -10.11 21.95
CA ILE A 104 10.97 -9.72 20.60
C ILE A 104 12.19 -9.21 19.80
N GLY A 105 12.62 -10.01 18.82
CA GLY A 105 13.80 -9.72 18.00
C GLY A 105 13.46 -9.16 16.62
N PHE A 106 12.32 -9.56 16.05
CA PHE A 106 11.93 -9.20 14.69
C PHE A 106 10.44 -8.90 14.59
N MET A 107 10.09 -8.16 13.54
CA MET A 107 8.71 -7.89 13.15
C MET A 107 8.53 -8.26 11.69
N ILE A 108 7.48 -9.03 11.40
CA ILE A 108 7.01 -9.33 10.05
C ILE A 108 5.95 -8.28 9.70
N GLY A 109 6.16 -7.56 8.60
CA GLY A 109 5.30 -6.44 8.20
C GLY A 109 5.52 -5.22 9.09
N GLY A 110 4.43 -4.63 9.56
CA GLY A 110 4.43 -3.37 10.30
C GLY A 110 4.23 -2.14 9.41
N TYR A 111 4.18 -2.31 8.10
CA TYR A 111 4.07 -1.22 7.14
C TYR A 111 2.75 -1.27 6.36
N GLY A 112 1.90 -0.26 6.53
CA GLY A 112 0.63 -0.02 5.82
C GLY A 112 -0.49 -1.05 5.98
N TRP A 113 -0.24 -2.19 6.66
CA TRP A 113 -1.21 -3.30 6.65
C TRP A 113 -1.33 -4.01 7.99
N LYS A 114 -0.37 -4.86 8.35
CA LYS A 114 -0.36 -5.59 9.61
C LYS A 114 1.06 -5.91 10.07
N ALA A 115 1.22 -6.17 11.36
CA ALA A 115 2.44 -6.61 12.01
C ALA A 115 2.24 -7.97 12.68
N ARG A 116 3.29 -8.78 12.71
CA ARG A 116 3.45 -9.94 13.59
C ARG A 116 4.86 -9.90 14.18
N TRP A 117 5.08 -10.56 15.30
CA TRP A 117 6.38 -10.54 15.97
C TRP A 117 7.08 -11.90 15.90
N MET A 118 8.39 -11.87 16.06
CA MET A 118 9.22 -13.06 16.21
C MET A 118 10.23 -12.88 17.35
N SER A 119 10.60 -13.98 17.99
CA SER A 119 11.61 -13.96 19.05
C SER A 119 13.01 -13.65 18.50
N LYS A 120 13.97 -13.36 19.39
CA LYS A 120 15.40 -13.25 19.04
C LYS A 120 15.92 -14.52 18.35
N ASP A 121 15.38 -15.68 18.69
CA ASP A 121 15.78 -16.95 18.05
C ASP A 121 15.09 -17.21 16.72
N GLY A 122 14.22 -16.28 16.26
CA GLY A 122 13.59 -16.34 14.95
C GLY A 122 12.25 -17.10 14.90
N TYR A 123 11.69 -17.47 16.05
CA TYR A 123 10.39 -18.15 16.08
C TYR A 123 9.25 -17.14 15.98
N ILE A 124 8.26 -17.46 15.15
CA ILE A 124 7.04 -16.65 15.03
C ILE A 124 6.23 -16.80 16.32
N TYR A 125 5.76 -15.69 16.90
CA TYR A 125 4.78 -15.78 17.96
C TYR A 125 3.41 -16.17 17.36
N GLU A 126 2.86 -17.29 17.84
CA GLU A 126 1.57 -17.85 17.40
C GLU A 126 0.47 -17.57 18.43
N GLY A 127 -0.79 -17.71 18.01
CA GLY A 127 -1.96 -17.53 18.85
C GLY A 127 -3.12 -16.87 18.10
N THR A 128 -4.32 -16.94 18.67
CA THR A 128 -5.56 -16.38 18.09
C THR A 128 -5.51 -14.86 17.88
N LYS A 129 -4.49 -14.19 18.45
CA LYS A 129 -4.33 -12.72 18.48
C LYS A 129 -2.87 -12.27 18.27
N GLY A 130 -2.04 -13.07 17.59
CA GLY A 130 -0.62 -12.77 17.28
C GLY A 130 -0.40 -11.85 16.05
N GLN A 131 -1.30 -10.89 15.85
CA GLN A 131 -1.30 -9.98 14.70
C GLN A 131 -1.85 -8.61 15.12
N TYR A 132 -1.17 -7.54 14.72
CA TYR A 132 -1.63 -6.16 14.87
C TYR A 132 -1.99 -5.58 13.51
N ASN A 133 -3.20 -5.04 13.36
CA ASN A 133 -3.68 -4.47 12.10
C ASN A 133 -3.54 -2.96 12.16
N ILE A 134 -2.85 -2.35 11.20
CA ILE A 134 -2.48 -0.93 11.27
C ILE A 134 -3.52 -0.04 10.60
N GLY A 135 -4.12 -0.52 9.51
CA GLY A 135 -5.15 0.23 8.76
C GLY A 135 -6.38 0.60 9.60
N THR A 136 -6.51 0.04 10.79
CA THR A 136 -7.60 0.25 11.75
C THR A 136 -7.36 1.45 12.65
N HIS A 137 -6.09 1.79 12.87
CA HIS A 137 -5.65 2.86 13.76
C HIS A 137 -5.21 4.10 12.99
N HIS A 138 -4.63 3.95 11.80
CA HIS A 138 -4.04 5.06 11.05
C HIS A 138 -5.08 5.91 10.27
N PRO A 139 -5.20 7.23 10.51
CA PRO A 139 -6.21 8.11 9.91
C PRO A 139 -6.29 8.08 8.39
N THR A 140 -5.14 8.03 7.70
CA THR A 140 -5.11 8.03 6.22
C THR A 140 -5.43 6.66 5.61
N LEU A 141 -5.30 5.57 6.39
CA LEU A 141 -5.56 4.21 5.92
C LEU A 141 -7.00 3.74 6.21
N LYS A 142 -7.72 4.43 7.12
CA LYS A 142 -9.14 4.19 7.44
C LYS A 142 -10.10 4.31 6.25
N GLY A 143 -9.66 4.90 5.13
CA GLY A 143 -10.40 5.01 3.86
C GLY A 143 -9.92 4.08 2.73
N HIS A 144 -8.71 3.52 2.84
CA HIS A 144 -8.18 2.52 1.88
C HIS A 144 -8.80 1.13 2.10
N SER A 145 -9.24 0.89 3.33
CA SER A 145 -10.24 -0.09 3.73
C SER A 145 -11.29 0.69 4.50
N SER A 146 -12.53 0.85 4.02
CA SER A 146 -13.53 1.68 4.70
C SER A 146 -13.91 1.04 6.05
N TYR A 147 -13.16 1.38 7.09
CA TYR A 147 -13.02 0.55 8.28
C TYR A 147 -13.97 1.03 9.38
N ASN A 148 -14.96 0.21 9.77
CA ASN A 148 -15.76 0.51 10.96
C ASN A 148 -15.11 -0.14 12.18
N ALA A 149 -14.69 0.70 13.13
CA ALA A 149 -14.08 0.32 14.40
C ALA A 149 -15.01 -0.52 15.30
N SER A 150 -16.30 -0.65 14.98
CA SER A 150 -17.29 -1.29 15.84
C SER A 150 -17.33 -2.83 15.81
N ASN A 151 -16.58 -3.50 14.92
CA ASN A 151 -16.53 -4.98 14.87
C ASN A 151 -15.13 -5.59 15.00
N VAL A 152 -14.19 -4.84 15.57
CA VAL A 152 -12.95 -5.42 16.07
C VAL A 152 -13.14 -5.54 17.56
N GLY A 153 -13.56 -6.71 18.03
CA GLY A 153 -13.30 -7.04 19.43
C GLY A 153 -11.83 -6.74 19.68
N ASN A 154 -11.54 -5.90 20.67
CA ASN A 154 -10.21 -5.56 21.13
C ASN A 154 -9.28 -6.75 20.87
N ALA A 155 -8.30 -6.61 19.97
CA ALA A 155 -7.37 -7.70 19.69
C ALA A 155 -6.44 -7.81 20.91
N VAL A 156 -6.92 -8.48 21.95
CA VAL A 156 -6.26 -8.71 23.23
C VAL A 156 -5.24 -9.84 23.06
N PHE A 157 -4.02 -9.54 22.64
CA PHE A 157 -2.86 -10.42 22.43
C PHE A 157 -2.66 -11.55 23.48
N ALA A 158 -3.02 -12.80 23.15
CA ALA A 158 -2.41 -13.97 23.78
C ALA A 158 -1.34 -14.49 22.82
N LEU A 159 -0.08 -14.10 23.04
CA LEU A 159 1.06 -14.77 22.41
C LEU A 159 1.22 -16.08 23.18
N ARG A 160 1.06 -17.23 22.50
CA ARG A 160 1.55 -18.48 23.06
C ARG A 160 3.08 -18.49 22.97
N THR A 161 3.71 -19.15 23.93
CA THR A 161 5.13 -19.55 23.88
C THR A 161 5.49 -20.08 22.49
N PRO A 162 6.74 -19.89 21.99
CA PRO A 162 7.15 -20.40 20.69
C PRO A 162 6.84 -21.90 20.59
N THR A 163 5.89 -22.27 19.75
CA THR A 163 5.47 -23.66 19.49
C THR A 163 6.49 -24.43 18.63
N GLY A 164 7.66 -23.83 18.38
CA GLY A 164 8.66 -24.37 17.45
C GLY A 164 8.34 -24.12 15.97
N ALA A 165 7.29 -23.36 15.64
CA ALA A 165 6.96 -23.02 14.26
C ALA A 165 8.09 -22.21 13.59
N LEU A 166 8.71 -22.81 12.58
CA LEU A 166 9.82 -22.21 11.85
C LEU A 166 9.31 -21.15 10.87
N TYR A 167 10.06 -20.07 10.74
CA TYR A 167 9.84 -19.04 9.74
C TYR A 167 10.37 -19.49 8.38
N ASN A 168 9.46 -19.90 7.50
CA ASN A 168 9.75 -20.32 6.12
C ASN A 168 9.24 -19.34 5.05
N CYS A 169 8.77 -18.15 5.47
CA CYS A 169 8.18 -17.15 4.58
C CYS A 169 9.21 -16.22 3.90
N GLY A 170 10.52 -16.46 4.11
CA GLY A 170 11.57 -15.55 3.66
C GLY A 170 11.64 -15.36 2.14
N ALA A 171 11.21 -16.36 1.36
CA ALA A 171 11.15 -16.25 -0.11
C ALA A 171 10.40 -15.01 -0.60
N CYS A 172 9.41 -14.53 0.18
CA CYS A 172 8.61 -13.36 -0.19
C CYS A 172 8.87 -12.13 0.68
N HIS A 173 9.70 -12.27 1.70
CA HIS A 173 9.84 -11.29 2.78
C HIS A 173 11.28 -10.82 2.98
N THR A 174 12.26 -11.45 2.34
CA THR A 174 13.69 -11.14 2.44
C THR A 174 14.33 -11.12 1.05
N THR A 175 15.52 -10.53 0.94
CA THR A 175 16.35 -10.61 -0.27
C THR A 175 17.28 -11.81 -0.19
N GLY A 176 17.32 -12.60 -1.27
CA GLY A 176 18.25 -13.72 -1.39
C GLY A 176 17.89 -14.91 -0.49
N TRP A 177 16.60 -15.20 -0.24
CA TRP A 177 16.21 -16.35 0.57
C TRP A 177 16.74 -17.67 0.01
N LYS A 178 17.35 -18.46 0.89
CA LYS A 178 17.80 -19.84 0.65
C LYS A 178 17.18 -20.72 1.75
N PRO A 179 16.22 -21.61 1.41
CA PRO A 179 15.62 -22.53 2.38
C PRO A 179 16.69 -23.40 3.04
N TYR A 180 16.49 -23.72 4.33
CA TYR A 180 17.38 -24.61 5.04
C TYR A 180 17.29 -26.04 4.46
N ASN A 181 18.45 -26.67 4.25
CA ASN A 181 18.54 -28.08 3.91
C ASN A 181 19.79 -28.65 4.59
N ALA A 182 19.62 -29.70 5.40
CA ALA A 182 20.71 -30.26 6.20
C ALA A 182 21.91 -30.75 5.36
N SER A 183 21.69 -31.13 4.10
CA SER A 183 22.72 -31.68 3.22
C SER A 183 23.29 -30.63 2.26
N THR A 184 22.46 -29.75 1.71
CA THR A 184 22.86 -28.85 0.61
C THR A 184 22.92 -27.37 1.00
N GLN A 185 22.27 -26.97 2.09
CA GLN A 185 22.21 -25.59 2.57
C GLN A 185 22.02 -25.57 4.10
N PRO A 186 22.98 -26.06 4.90
CA PRO A 186 22.80 -26.28 6.35
C PRO A 186 22.90 -24.99 7.18
N THR A 187 22.70 -23.83 6.56
CA THR A 187 22.82 -22.52 7.21
C THR A 187 21.44 -21.96 7.52
N ARG A 188 21.25 -21.48 8.75
CA ARG A 188 20.11 -20.65 9.14
C ARG A 188 20.58 -19.21 9.36
N PHE A 189 19.67 -18.25 9.19
CA PHE A 189 19.99 -16.83 9.33
C PHE A 189 20.63 -16.53 10.69
N GLU A 190 21.86 -16.04 10.69
CA GLU A 190 22.67 -15.75 11.90
C GLU A 190 22.71 -16.92 12.92
N GLY A 191 22.58 -18.17 12.46
CA GLY A 191 22.55 -19.35 13.33
C GLY A 191 21.26 -19.50 14.16
N ARG A 192 20.24 -18.67 13.91
CA ARG A 192 18.99 -18.63 14.67
C ARG A 192 18.08 -19.81 14.26
N PRO A 193 17.71 -20.71 15.19
CA PRO A 193 17.02 -21.95 14.85
C PRO A 193 15.61 -21.74 14.30
N GLY A 194 14.94 -20.65 14.68
CA GLY A 194 13.58 -20.36 14.25
C GLY A 194 13.46 -19.92 12.78
N PHE A 195 14.55 -19.57 12.09
CA PHE A 195 14.51 -19.32 10.64
C PHE A 195 14.72 -20.61 9.86
N ASP A 196 13.78 -20.97 8.99
CA ASP A 196 13.86 -22.14 8.10
C ASP A 196 14.67 -21.89 6.83
N GLY A 197 15.77 -21.16 6.98
CA GLY A 197 16.60 -20.73 5.88
C GLY A 197 17.50 -19.58 6.26
N ASN A 198 18.23 -19.10 5.26
CA ASN A 198 19.14 -18.00 5.35
C ASN A 198 18.79 -16.96 4.29
N PHE A 199 19.15 -15.70 4.50
CA PHE A 199 18.92 -14.62 3.55
C PHE A 199 20.02 -13.57 3.67
N PHE A 200 20.10 -12.73 2.65
CA PHE A 200 21.13 -11.72 2.53
C PHE A 200 20.73 -10.40 3.18
N GLU A 201 19.51 -9.89 2.91
CA GLU A 201 19.00 -8.64 3.49
C GLU A 201 17.55 -8.79 4.00
N TYR A 202 17.22 -8.03 5.04
CA TYR A 202 15.86 -7.88 5.54
C TYR A 202 14.98 -7.17 4.51
N GLY A 203 13.71 -7.60 4.41
CA GLY A 203 12.78 -7.07 3.44
C GLY A 203 13.12 -7.48 2.01
N VAL A 204 12.22 -7.16 1.08
CA VAL A 204 12.50 -7.29 -0.35
C VAL A 204 13.20 -6.01 -0.79
N GLN A 205 14.52 -6.09 -0.95
CA GLN A 205 15.39 -5.02 -1.47
C GLN A 205 15.57 -5.17 -3.00
N CYS A 206 16.45 -4.34 -3.59
CA CYS A 206 16.69 -4.28 -5.03
C CYS A 206 16.93 -5.67 -5.66
N GLU A 207 17.86 -6.43 -5.09
CA GLU A 207 18.26 -7.75 -5.59
C GLU A 207 17.21 -8.84 -5.31
N GLY A 208 16.18 -8.55 -4.51
CA GLY A 208 15.02 -9.43 -4.37
C GLY A 208 14.14 -9.46 -5.62
N CYS A 209 14.12 -8.37 -6.39
CA CYS A 209 13.39 -8.26 -7.65
C CYS A 209 14.30 -8.37 -8.88
N HIS A 210 15.55 -7.90 -8.76
CA HIS A 210 16.53 -7.89 -9.86
C HIS A 210 17.41 -9.14 -9.89
N GLY A 211 17.52 -9.87 -8.78
CA GLY A 211 18.49 -10.95 -8.62
C GLY A 211 19.89 -10.43 -8.21
N PRO A 212 20.86 -11.33 -8.02
CA PRO A 212 22.22 -10.98 -7.65
C PRO A 212 22.86 -10.07 -8.70
N SER A 213 23.51 -9.00 -8.24
CA SER A 213 23.98 -7.90 -9.09
C SER A 213 25.46 -7.55 -8.87
N LYS A 214 26.24 -8.38 -8.17
CA LYS A 214 27.67 -8.09 -7.92
C LYS A 214 28.45 -7.85 -9.22
N ALA A 215 28.28 -8.70 -10.23
CA ALA A 215 28.92 -8.51 -11.54
C ALA A 215 28.46 -7.23 -12.26
N HIS A 216 27.21 -6.79 -12.03
CA HIS A 216 26.68 -5.54 -12.58
C HIS A 216 27.41 -4.31 -11.98
N THR A 217 27.80 -4.37 -10.70
CA THR A 217 28.51 -3.25 -10.05
C THR A 217 29.88 -2.96 -10.65
N THR A 218 30.53 -3.95 -11.25
CA THR A 218 31.84 -3.80 -11.90
C THR A 218 31.72 -3.66 -13.42
N ASN A 219 30.66 -4.20 -14.02
CA ASN A 219 30.34 -4.05 -15.44
C ASN A 219 28.83 -3.82 -15.66
N PRO A 220 28.39 -2.55 -15.83
CA PRO A 220 26.97 -2.20 -15.98
C PRO A 220 26.27 -2.77 -17.23
N THR A 221 27.01 -3.34 -18.17
CA THR A 221 26.45 -4.04 -19.35
C THR A 221 25.85 -5.39 -18.97
N ILE A 222 26.35 -6.03 -17.90
CA ILE A 222 25.77 -7.25 -17.34
C ILE A 222 24.50 -6.84 -16.61
N LYS A 223 23.34 -7.24 -17.13
CA LYS A 223 22.05 -6.94 -16.49
C LYS A 223 21.67 -8.04 -15.49
N PRO A 224 21.03 -7.68 -14.37
CA PRO A 224 20.50 -8.67 -13.43
C PRO A 224 19.50 -9.62 -14.10
N THR A 225 19.42 -10.85 -13.60
CA THR A 225 18.75 -11.98 -14.28
C THR A 225 17.23 -12.03 -14.09
N ILE A 226 16.67 -11.23 -13.17
CA ILE A 226 15.23 -11.21 -12.88
C ILE A 226 14.69 -9.81 -13.19
N ASP A 227 13.65 -9.70 -14.02
CA ASP A 227 12.96 -8.43 -14.25
C ASP A 227 11.47 -8.62 -14.65
N GLY A 228 10.64 -7.65 -14.30
CA GLY A 228 9.29 -7.47 -14.82
C GLY A 228 8.21 -8.33 -14.16
N PHE A 229 7.78 -9.40 -14.83
CA PHE A 229 6.60 -10.20 -14.48
C PHE A 229 6.96 -11.48 -13.69
N GLU A 230 8.07 -12.12 -14.10
CA GLU A 230 8.55 -13.35 -13.50
C GLU A 230 9.16 -13.12 -12.11
N GLY A 231 9.66 -11.92 -11.82
CA GLY A 231 10.09 -11.54 -10.48
C GLY A 231 8.92 -11.50 -9.49
N CYS A 232 7.76 -10.94 -9.89
CA CYS A 232 6.60 -10.81 -9.00
C CYS A 232 6.00 -12.18 -8.62
N LYS A 233 5.98 -13.14 -9.56
CA LYS A 233 5.35 -14.47 -9.36
C LYS A 233 5.98 -15.25 -8.21
N SER A 234 7.27 -15.01 -7.91
CA SER A 234 7.98 -15.64 -6.80
C SER A 234 7.29 -15.43 -5.44
N CYS A 235 6.53 -14.34 -5.33
CA CYS A 235 5.86 -13.92 -4.11
C CYS A 235 4.33 -13.86 -4.23
N HIS A 236 3.84 -13.57 -5.43
CA HIS A 236 2.44 -13.26 -5.73
C HIS A 236 1.71 -14.39 -6.48
N ALA A 237 2.19 -15.64 -6.33
CA ALA A 237 1.50 -16.83 -6.82
C ALA A 237 1.51 -17.99 -5.79
N ARG A 238 0.38 -18.68 -5.59
CA ARG A 238 0.32 -20.00 -4.93
C ARG A 238 -0.28 -21.07 -5.82
N GLY A 239 -1.13 -20.68 -6.75
CA GLY A 239 -1.64 -21.56 -7.79
C GLY A 239 -0.61 -21.93 -8.85
N GLN A 240 0.55 -21.26 -8.88
CA GLN A 240 1.61 -21.48 -9.89
C GLN A 240 1.09 -21.39 -11.33
N GLY A 241 0.05 -20.59 -11.54
CA GLY A 241 -0.65 -20.36 -12.80
C GLY A 241 -1.69 -21.40 -13.20
N THR A 242 -1.97 -22.40 -12.35
CA THR A 242 -2.94 -23.47 -12.68
C THR A 242 -4.28 -23.32 -11.97
N ARG A 243 -4.34 -22.55 -10.88
CA ARG A 243 -5.56 -22.33 -10.08
C ARG A 243 -5.52 -20.99 -9.35
N ILE A 244 -6.67 -20.53 -8.85
CA ILE A 244 -6.76 -19.35 -7.99
C ILE A 244 -7.38 -19.78 -6.65
N PRO A 245 -6.55 -19.98 -5.60
CA PRO A 245 -7.01 -20.40 -4.27
C PRO A 245 -7.98 -19.44 -3.58
N VAL A 246 -8.92 -20.03 -2.84
CA VAL A 246 -9.91 -19.37 -2.00
C VAL A 246 -9.71 -19.83 -0.56
N LYS A 247 -9.79 -18.90 0.39
CA LYS A 247 -9.89 -19.21 1.82
C LYS A 247 -11.35 -19.53 2.13
N SER A 248 -11.71 -20.81 2.07
CA SER A 248 -13.08 -21.29 2.23
C SER A 248 -13.70 -20.88 3.58
N ASP A 249 -12.91 -20.87 4.65
CA ASP A 249 -13.30 -20.41 5.99
C ASP A 249 -13.70 -18.93 6.02
N LYS A 250 -13.14 -18.12 5.12
CA LYS A 250 -13.42 -16.69 5.03
C LYS A 250 -14.37 -16.34 3.90
N GLN A 251 -14.48 -17.20 2.88
CA GLN A 251 -15.19 -16.95 1.62
C GLN A 251 -14.60 -15.79 0.81
N PHE A 252 -13.27 -15.62 0.88
CA PHE A 252 -12.49 -14.61 0.13
C PHE A 252 -11.34 -15.29 -0.60
N LEU A 253 -10.78 -14.62 -1.61
CA LEU A 253 -9.52 -15.04 -2.22
C LEU A 253 -8.40 -15.12 -1.17
N ASP A 254 -7.51 -16.09 -1.38
CA ASP A 254 -6.22 -16.03 -0.71
C ASP A 254 -5.44 -14.80 -1.23
N HIS A 255 -4.59 -14.26 -0.38
CA HIS A 255 -4.08 -12.91 -0.49
C HIS A 255 -2.77 -12.77 -1.26
N ARG A 256 -2.29 -13.86 -1.85
CA ARG A 256 -1.03 -13.94 -2.58
C ARG A 256 -1.21 -14.50 -3.98
N GLU A 257 -2.42 -14.39 -4.53
CA GLU A 257 -2.78 -14.98 -5.83
C GLU A 257 -2.88 -13.92 -6.94
N GLN A 258 -2.29 -12.73 -6.78
CA GLN A 258 -2.46 -11.64 -7.77
C GLN A 258 -1.97 -12.05 -9.16
N TYR A 259 -0.86 -12.79 -9.22
CA TYR A 259 -0.33 -13.36 -10.46
C TYR A 259 -1.31 -14.39 -11.04
N ASP A 260 -1.74 -15.35 -10.22
CA ASP A 260 -2.66 -16.41 -10.63
C ASP A 260 -3.98 -15.83 -11.16
N GLN A 261 -4.53 -14.81 -10.48
CA GLN A 261 -5.73 -14.09 -10.91
C GLN A 261 -5.54 -13.45 -12.28
N MET A 262 -4.44 -12.72 -12.48
CA MET A 262 -4.18 -11.99 -13.72
C MET A 262 -4.08 -12.92 -14.93
N LEU A 263 -3.57 -14.14 -14.75
CA LEU A 263 -3.41 -15.12 -15.83
C LEU A 263 -4.73 -15.48 -16.53
N PHE A 264 -5.84 -15.48 -15.79
CA PHE A 264 -7.17 -15.82 -16.31
C PHE A 264 -7.98 -14.58 -16.71
N THR A 265 -7.31 -13.55 -17.25
CA THR A 265 -7.97 -12.30 -17.65
C THR A 265 -7.65 -11.93 -19.09
N LYS A 266 -8.51 -11.08 -19.69
CA LYS A 266 -8.25 -10.53 -21.03
C LYS A 266 -6.94 -9.74 -21.11
N HIS A 267 -6.51 -9.13 -20.01
CA HIS A 267 -5.24 -8.40 -19.94
C HIS A 267 -4.05 -9.33 -20.21
N ARG A 268 -4.07 -10.57 -19.73
CA ARG A 268 -2.97 -11.52 -19.98
C ARG A 268 -2.93 -12.06 -21.41
N ARG A 269 -4.06 -12.09 -22.13
CA ARG A 269 -4.10 -12.50 -23.54
C ARG A 269 -3.23 -11.61 -24.43
N ASN A 270 -2.96 -10.37 -24.01
CA ASN A 270 -1.90 -9.56 -24.60
C ASN A 270 -0.55 -9.95 -23.97
N ALA A 271 0.33 -10.57 -24.75
CA ALA A 271 1.65 -11.01 -24.29
C ALA A 271 2.55 -9.86 -23.77
N ASN A 272 2.25 -8.60 -24.15
CA ASN A 272 2.99 -7.42 -23.71
C ASN A 272 2.47 -6.84 -22.38
N MET A 273 1.38 -7.37 -21.83
CA MET A 273 0.83 -6.92 -20.57
C MET A 273 1.56 -7.58 -19.39
N LYS A 274 2.21 -6.75 -18.57
CA LYS A 274 2.97 -7.16 -17.37
C LYS A 274 2.40 -6.45 -16.14
N CYS A 275 2.74 -6.93 -14.93
CA CYS A 275 2.43 -6.22 -13.68
C CYS A 275 2.91 -4.77 -13.75
N THR A 276 4.11 -4.57 -14.30
CA THR A 276 4.75 -3.26 -14.42
C THR A 276 4.11 -2.34 -15.45
N THR A 277 3.19 -2.83 -16.30
CA THR A 277 2.41 -1.99 -17.20
C THR A 277 1.51 -1.03 -16.42
N CYS A 278 1.00 -1.47 -15.27
CA CYS A 278 0.16 -0.67 -14.38
C CYS A 278 0.91 -0.27 -13.10
N HIS A 279 1.76 -1.14 -12.57
CA HIS A 279 2.42 -0.92 -11.30
C HIS A 279 3.86 -0.43 -11.42
N ASN A 280 4.24 0.55 -10.61
CA ASN A 280 5.65 0.89 -10.42
C ASN A 280 6.11 0.33 -9.06
N PRO A 281 6.92 -0.75 -9.02
CA PRO A 281 7.36 -1.35 -7.77
C PRO A 281 8.27 -0.44 -6.95
N HIS A 282 8.81 0.63 -7.56
CA HIS A 282 9.60 1.65 -6.88
C HIS A 282 8.76 2.74 -6.19
N LYS A 283 7.42 2.62 -6.18
CA LYS A 283 6.51 3.64 -5.60
C LYS A 283 5.43 3.00 -4.74
N SER A 284 4.82 3.77 -3.84
CA SER A 284 3.77 3.25 -2.95
C SER A 284 2.43 3.08 -3.67
N THR A 285 1.77 1.95 -3.49
CA THR A 285 0.35 1.82 -3.88
C THR A 285 -0.60 2.26 -2.77
N ILE A 286 -0.06 2.58 -1.58
CA ILE A 286 -0.84 2.84 -0.37
C ILE A 286 -0.83 4.32 -0.03
N TYR A 287 0.34 4.91 0.24
CA TYR A 287 0.41 6.25 0.85
C TYR A 287 0.29 7.40 -0.15
N ASP A 288 0.91 7.28 -1.33
CA ASP A 288 0.87 8.31 -2.39
C ASP A 288 0.05 7.84 -3.62
N ARG A 289 -0.39 6.57 -3.62
CA ARG A 289 -0.97 5.85 -4.78
C ARG A 289 -0.14 6.03 -6.08
N GLY A 290 1.15 6.33 -5.98
CA GLY A 290 2.06 6.55 -7.10
C GLY A 290 2.49 5.25 -7.78
N GLY A 291 2.41 4.14 -7.05
CA GLY A 291 2.70 2.78 -7.49
C GLY A 291 1.67 2.16 -8.41
N LEU A 292 0.54 2.83 -8.69
CA LEU A 292 -0.42 2.47 -9.75
C LEU A 292 -0.15 3.21 -11.07
N LYS A 293 0.89 4.04 -11.14
CA LYS A 293 1.18 4.91 -12.29
C LYS A 293 2.60 4.65 -12.78
N THR A 294 2.79 3.58 -13.56
CA THR A 294 4.01 3.48 -14.36
C THR A 294 3.94 4.48 -15.51
N ALA A 295 4.83 5.47 -15.54
CA ALA A 295 5.01 6.40 -16.66
C ALA A 295 3.70 6.95 -17.28
N GLY A 296 2.81 7.53 -16.48
CA GLY A 296 1.59 8.18 -16.98
C GLY A 296 0.48 7.23 -17.47
N LYS A 297 0.63 5.91 -17.30
CA LYS A 297 -0.40 4.94 -17.70
C LYS A 297 -1.44 4.77 -16.60
N THR A 298 -2.64 5.28 -16.85
CA THR A 298 -3.86 4.93 -16.11
C THR A 298 -4.68 3.92 -16.91
N CYS A 299 -5.91 3.58 -16.48
CA CYS A 299 -6.77 2.69 -17.27
C CYS A 299 -7.25 3.35 -18.59
N GLN A 300 -7.40 4.67 -18.57
CA GLN A 300 -8.05 5.46 -19.62
C GLN A 300 -7.37 5.38 -21.01
N PRO A 301 -6.03 5.42 -21.15
CA PRO A 301 -5.38 5.29 -22.45
C PRO A 301 -5.75 4.02 -23.22
N CYS A 302 -5.97 2.90 -22.53
CA CYS A 302 -6.36 1.62 -23.14
C CYS A 302 -7.88 1.41 -23.18
N HIS A 303 -8.63 2.17 -22.38
CA HIS A 303 -10.08 2.07 -22.23
C HIS A 303 -10.77 3.40 -22.56
N ALA A 304 -10.38 4.00 -23.69
CA ALA A 304 -11.02 5.21 -24.19
C ALA A 304 -12.54 5.01 -24.32
N GLY A 305 -13.32 5.99 -23.84
CA GLY A 305 -14.78 5.93 -23.89
C GLY A 305 -15.45 4.97 -22.88
N LYS A 306 -14.73 4.47 -21.87
CA LYS A 306 -15.30 3.66 -20.77
C LYS A 306 -15.46 4.44 -19.45
N ALA A 307 -15.67 5.75 -19.54
CA ALA A 307 -15.93 6.59 -18.38
C ALA A 307 -17.24 6.17 -17.71
N ILE A 308 -17.22 6.06 -16.38
CA ILE A 308 -18.44 5.96 -15.60
C ILE A 308 -18.67 7.34 -14.98
N ASN A 309 -19.81 7.96 -15.28
CA ASN A 309 -20.25 9.18 -14.62
C ASN A 309 -21.15 8.80 -13.44
N ILE A 310 -20.59 8.27 -12.34
CA ILE A 310 -21.34 8.15 -11.09
C ILE A 310 -21.22 9.47 -10.34
N VAL A 311 -22.35 10.04 -9.93
CA VAL A 311 -22.41 11.18 -9.00
C VAL A 311 -23.06 10.69 -7.72
N VAL A 312 -22.41 10.89 -6.57
CA VAL A 312 -22.99 10.64 -5.23
C VAL A 312 -23.00 11.96 -4.48
N ASN A 313 -24.16 12.41 -4.00
CA ASN A 313 -24.32 13.67 -3.26
C ASN A 313 -23.76 14.89 -4.01
N GLY A 314 -24.06 15.02 -5.32
CA GLY A 314 -23.57 16.11 -6.16
C GLY A 314 -22.06 16.08 -6.45
N THR A 315 -21.37 15.03 -6.01
CA THR A 315 -19.93 14.82 -6.26
C THR A 315 -19.77 13.72 -7.31
N PRO A 316 -19.27 14.03 -8.52
CA PRO A 316 -18.80 12.99 -9.42
C PRO A 316 -17.76 12.15 -8.70
N ILE A 317 -17.99 10.84 -8.65
CA ILE A 317 -16.94 9.86 -8.37
C ILE A 317 -15.89 10.08 -9.47
N SER A 318 -14.87 10.88 -9.16
CA SER A 318 -13.90 11.34 -10.14
C SER A 318 -13.02 10.18 -10.55
N HIS A 319 -12.44 10.31 -11.74
CA HIS A 319 -11.64 9.30 -12.41
C HIS A 319 -10.49 8.76 -11.52
N GLY A 320 -10.78 7.65 -10.84
CA GLY A 320 -9.91 6.90 -9.93
C GLY A 320 -10.55 5.60 -9.44
N ASP A 321 -11.86 5.42 -9.62
CA ASP A 321 -12.65 4.35 -9.02
C ASP A 321 -12.97 3.14 -9.91
N CYS A 322 -12.33 3.01 -11.09
CA CYS A 322 -12.40 1.76 -11.85
C CYS A 322 -12.00 0.57 -10.98
N ILE A 323 -10.96 0.76 -10.14
CA ILE A 323 -10.44 -0.27 -9.23
C ILE A 323 -11.40 -0.62 -8.10
N GLN A 324 -12.38 0.23 -7.75
CA GLN A 324 -13.34 -0.10 -6.68
C GLN A 324 -14.25 -1.26 -7.09
N CYS A 325 -14.65 -1.28 -8.37
CA CYS A 325 -15.51 -2.32 -8.91
C CYS A 325 -14.70 -3.41 -9.63
N HIS A 326 -13.74 -3.01 -10.46
CA HIS A 326 -12.95 -3.94 -11.29
C HIS A 326 -11.73 -4.53 -10.57
N MET A 327 -11.35 -3.99 -9.42
CA MET A 327 -10.34 -4.58 -8.53
C MET A 327 -10.92 -4.67 -7.11
N ALA A 328 -12.18 -5.12 -7.02
CA ALA A 328 -12.90 -5.20 -5.76
C ALA A 328 -12.06 -5.90 -4.69
N PHE A 329 -12.18 -5.41 -3.44
CA PHE A 329 -11.44 -5.95 -2.31
C PHE A 329 -12.03 -7.29 -1.89
N ILE A 330 -11.55 -8.35 -2.51
CA ILE A 330 -12.07 -9.71 -2.35
C ILE A 330 -11.02 -10.70 -1.83
N GLY A 331 -9.82 -10.23 -1.50
CA GLY A 331 -8.83 -11.00 -0.74
C GLY A 331 -8.94 -10.71 0.76
N ASN A 332 -8.63 -11.71 1.60
CA ASN A 332 -8.58 -11.55 3.05
C ASN A 332 -7.26 -12.00 3.68
N THR A 333 -6.57 -11.04 4.31
CA THR A 333 -5.33 -11.29 5.07
C THR A 333 -5.35 -10.83 6.50
N ALA A 334 -5.78 -9.60 6.72
CA ALA A 334 -5.68 -8.91 7.99
C ALA A 334 -7.07 -8.73 8.57
N VAL A 335 -7.99 -8.13 7.80
CA VAL A 335 -9.37 -7.88 8.24
C VAL A 335 -10.39 -8.16 7.14
N LYS A 336 -11.58 -8.61 7.55
CA LYS A 336 -12.80 -8.61 6.74
C LYS A 336 -13.63 -7.38 7.14
N GLN A 337 -13.98 -6.50 6.20
CA GLN A 337 -14.84 -5.35 6.49
C GLN A 337 -16.31 -5.76 6.63
N ASN A 338 -16.78 -6.60 5.72
CA ASN A 338 -18.11 -7.21 5.75
C ASN A 338 -18.09 -8.52 4.95
N ASN A 339 -19.22 -9.22 4.84
CA ASN A 339 -19.30 -10.52 4.17
C ASN A 339 -18.90 -10.51 2.68
N ASN A 340 -18.82 -9.33 2.06
CA ASN A 340 -18.47 -9.16 0.65
C ASN A 340 -17.37 -8.12 0.43
N ARG A 341 -16.58 -7.78 1.46
CA ARG A 341 -15.45 -6.86 1.32
C ARG A 341 -14.32 -7.23 2.27
N GLY A 342 -13.18 -7.60 1.69
CA GLY A 342 -11.93 -7.92 2.35
C GLY A 342 -10.99 -6.72 2.37
N ASP A 343 -9.69 -7.00 2.41
CA ASP A 343 -8.63 -6.00 2.57
C ASP A 343 -7.57 -6.04 1.47
N GLN A 344 -7.74 -6.91 0.46
CA GLN A 344 -6.88 -6.97 -0.71
C GLN A 344 -7.67 -6.90 -2.01
N ALA A 345 -7.20 -6.00 -2.88
CA ALA A 345 -7.77 -5.79 -4.21
C ALA A 345 -7.55 -7.02 -5.10
N SER A 346 -8.57 -7.39 -5.86
CA SER A 346 -8.45 -8.42 -6.88
C SER A 346 -7.74 -7.93 -8.13
N HIS A 347 -7.23 -8.89 -8.87
CA HIS A 347 -6.68 -8.77 -10.20
C HIS A 347 -7.56 -9.55 -11.20
N MET A 348 -8.87 -9.54 -10.94
CA MET A 348 -9.91 -10.16 -11.77
C MET A 348 -10.83 -9.06 -12.30
N TRP A 349 -10.57 -8.49 -13.48
CA TRP A 349 -11.27 -7.24 -13.86
C TRP A 349 -12.67 -7.40 -14.47
N LYS A 350 -13.05 -8.59 -14.95
CA LYS A 350 -14.39 -8.83 -15.53
C LYS A 350 -15.42 -8.87 -14.41
N ILE A 351 -16.51 -8.13 -14.54
CA ILE A 351 -17.65 -8.19 -13.61
C ILE A 351 -18.73 -9.06 -14.26
N LYS A 352 -19.25 -10.03 -13.51
CA LYS A 352 -20.42 -10.83 -13.88
C LYS A 352 -21.66 -10.04 -13.47
N THR A 353 -22.47 -9.60 -14.44
CA THR A 353 -23.59 -8.69 -14.20
C THR A 353 -24.91 -9.39 -13.87
N SER A 354 -24.98 -10.72 -13.99
CA SER A 354 -26.14 -11.51 -13.58
C SER A 354 -26.28 -11.53 -12.06
N ALA A 355 -27.52 -11.66 -11.56
CA ALA A 355 -27.83 -11.80 -10.13
C ALA A 355 -27.45 -13.20 -9.58
N VAL A 356 -26.16 -13.52 -9.63
CA VAL A 356 -25.58 -14.76 -9.10
C VAL A 356 -24.58 -14.42 -7.99
N ASN A 357 -24.60 -15.19 -6.91
CA ASN A 357 -23.67 -15.00 -5.79
C ASN A 357 -22.31 -15.66 -6.07
N LYS A 358 -21.31 -15.39 -5.22
CA LYS A 358 -19.98 -15.98 -5.32
C LYS A 358 -19.95 -17.52 -5.36
N PHE A 359 -20.84 -18.23 -4.67
CA PHE A 359 -20.85 -19.70 -4.67
C PHE A 359 -21.40 -20.30 -5.97
N GLN A 360 -22.38 -19.64 -6.58
CA GLN A 360 -22.96 -20.07 -7.84
C GLN A 360 -22.11 -19.65 -9.04
N GLY A 361 -21.50 -18.47 -8.93
CA GLY A 361 -20.94 -17.76 -10.08
C GLY A 361 -19.43 -17.57 -10.04
N MET A 362 -18.73 -17.83 -8.94
CA MET A 362 -17.29 -17.50 -8.84
C MET A 362 -16.45 -18.63 -8.27
N TRP A 363 -16.95 -19.37 -7.30
CA TRP A 363 -16.25 -20.46 -6.65
C TRP A 363 -16.53 -21.80 -7.30
N THR A 364 -15.56 -22.70 -7.17
CA THR A 364 -15.74 -24.14 -7.34
C THR A 364 -16.68 -24.68 -6.26
N ALA A 365 -17.30 -25.84 -6.51
CA ALA A 365 -18.29 -26.42 -5.59
C ALA A 365 -17.72 -26.70 -4.18
N ASP A 366 -16.42 -27.03 -4.08
CA ASP A 366 -15.71 -27.21 -2.81
C ASP A 366 -15.31 -25.90 -2.13
N SER A 367 -15.51 -24.76 -2.80
CA SER A 367 -15.10 -23.42 -2.35
C SER A 367 -13.60 -23.26 -2.06
N LEU A 368 -12.75 -24.11 -2.65
CA LEU A 368 -11.30 -24.05 -2.48
C LEU A 368 -10.62 -23.23 -3.58
N ASN A 369 -11.29 -23.01 -4.72
CA ASN A 369 -10.75 -22.27 -5.86
C ASN A 369 -11.79 -21.40 -6.58
N VAL A 370 -11.34 -20.41 -7.35
CA VAL A 370 -12.16 -19.76 -8.39
C VAL A 370 -12.50 -20.79 -9.47
N ALA A 371 -13.77 -20.87 -9.84
CA ALA A 371 -14.22 -21.65 -11.00
C ALA A 371 -13.72 -20.98 -12.29
N ILE A 372 -12.84 -21.67 -13.01
CA ILE A 372 -12.30 -21.23 -14.30
C ILE A 372 -13.32 -21.62 -15.40
N PRO A 373 -13.93 -20.64 -16.10
CA PRO A 373 -14.88 -20.93 -17.17
C PRO A 373 -14.18 -21.47 -18.43
N ALA A 374 -14.96 -22.03 -19.37
CA ALA A 374 -14.43 -22.58 -20.63
C ALA A 374 -13.65 -21.55 -21.48
N ASP A 375 -14.04 -20.26 -21.43
CA ASP A 375 -13.31 -19.18 -22.11
C ASP A 375 -12.03 -18.74 -21.35
N SER A 376 -11.75 -19.34 -20.19
CA SER A 376 -10.64 -19.03 -19.29
C SER A 376 -10.59 -17.57 -18.84
N ILE A 377 -11.73 -16.86 -18.84
CA ILE A 377 -11.82 -15.49 -18.32
C ILE A 377 -12.66 -15.47 -17.05
N VAL A 378 -11.97 -15.47 -15.91
CA VAL A 378 -12.62 -15.36 -14.60
C VAL A 378 -13.24 -13.97 -14.40
N GLY A 379 -14.25 -13.88 -13.54
CA GLY A 379 -14.91 -12.61 -13.24
C GLY A 379 -15.46 -12.54 -11.83
N ILE A 380 -15.57 -11.32 -11.32
CA ILE A 380 -16.09 -10.97 -10.00
C ILE A 380 -17.62 -10.93 -10.04
N THR A 381 -18.27 -11.55 -9.06
CA THR A 381 -19.73 -11.48 -8.87
C THR A 381 -20.16 -10.19 -8.17
N LEU A 382 -21.43 -9.81 -8.31
CA LEU A 382 -21.93 -8.52 -7.82
C LEU A 382 -21.96 -8.39 -6.30
N ASP A 383 -21.94 -9.51 -5.56
CA ASP A 383 -21.79 -9.44 -4.12
C ASP A 383 -20.50 -8.71 -3.75
N PHE A 384 -19.40 -9.00 -4.45
CA PHE A 384 -18.14 -8.30 -4.25
C PHE A 384 -18.07 -6.94 -4.95
N ALA A 385 -18.45 -6.88 -6.24
CA ALA A 385 -18.27 -5.66 -7.04
C ALA A 385 -19.19 -4.50 -6.63
N CYS A 386 -20.33 -4.80 -5.99
CA CYS A 386 -21.33 -3.82 -5.59
C CYS A 386 -21.67 -3.91 -4.10
N LEU A 387 -22.06 -5.09 -3.61
CA LEU A 387 -22.62 -5.24 -2.25
C LEU A 387 -21.56 -5.14 -1.14
N GLY A 388 -20.27 -5.13 -1.49
CA GLY A 388 -19.20 -4.73 -0.57
C GLY A 388 -19.31 -3.28 -0.09
N CYS A 389 -19.91 -2.39 -0.89
CA CYS A 389 -20.19 -0.99 -0.54
C CYS A 389 -21.69 -0.75 -0.28
N HIS A 390 -22.57 -1.40 -1.05
CA HIS A 390 -24.02 -1.26 -0.97
C HIS A 390 -24.64 -2.32 -0.04
N THR A 391 -24.26 -2.32 1.23
CA THR A 391 -24.56 -3.39 2.20
C THR A 391 -26.04 -3.56 2.54
N THR A 392 -26.88 -2.58 2.22
CA THR A 392 -28.34 -2.63 2.42
C THR A 392 -29.12 -3.07 1.17
N ARG A 393 -28.42 -3.43 0.08
CA ARG A 393 -29.01 -3.83 -1.20
C ARG A 393 -28.81 -5.33 -1.45
N ASP A 394 -29.55 -5.87 -2.40
CA ASP A 394 -29.49 -7.27 -2.81
C ASP A 394 -28.90 -7.44 -4.22
N LEU A 395 -28.73 -8.70 -4.64
CA LEU A 395 -28.17 -9.05 -5.95
C LEU A 395 -29.08 -8.63 -7.12
N THR A 396 -30.39 -8.61 -6.91
CA THR A 396 -31.36 -8.16 -7.91
C THR A 396 -31.17 -6.67 -8.21
N TRP A 397 -31.07 -5.85 -7.17
CA TRP A 397 -30.74 -4.43 -7.28
C TRP A 397 -29.41 -4.25 -7.99
N ALA A 398 -28.36 -4.96 -7.57
CA ALA A 398 -27.04 -4.81 -8.16
C ALA A 398 -27.03 -5.16 -9.66
N SER A 399 -27.72 -6.23 -10.05
CA SER A 399 -27.78 -6.69 -11.44
C SER A 399 -28.47 -5.69 -12.37
N GLY A 400 -29.56 -5.07 -11.91
CA GLY A 400 -30.24 -3.99 -12.62
C GLY A 400 -29.36 -2.75 -12.88
N HIS A 401 -28.40 -2.48 -11.99
CA HIS A 401 -27.52 -1.31 -12.08
C HIS A 401 -26.18 -1.60 -12.78
N ALA A 402 -25.68 -2.84 -12.72
CA ALA A 402 -24.40 -3.22 -13.31
C ALA A 402 -24.44 -3.27 -14.86
N THR A 403 -25.60 -3.56 -15.44
CA THR A 403 -25.75 -3.68 -16.90
C THR A 403 -25.66 -2.30 -17.59
N ASN A 404 -24.81 -2.20 -18.62
CA ASN A 404 -24.52 -0.99 -19.40
C ASN A 404 -23.99 0.20 -18.58
N ILE A 405 -23.36 -0.05 -17.43
CA ILE A 405 -22.88 1.01 -16.53
C ILE A 405 -21.93 2.02 -17.20
N HIS A 406 -21.09 1.59 -18.15
CA HIS A 406 -20.17 2.48 -18.87
C HIS A 406 -20.86 3.35 -19.93
N GLY A 407 -22.10 3.03 -20.31
CA GLY A 407 -22.93 3.84 -21.21
C GLY A 407 -24.03 4.60 -20.50
N LYS A 408 -24.20 4.38 -19.19
CA LYS A 408 -25.16 5.07 -18.32
C LYS A 408 -24.47 6.25 -17.65
N THR A 409 -25.08 7.43 -17.72
CA THR A 409 -24.83 8.46 -16.70
C THR A 409 -25.59 8.05 -15.46
N ILE A 410 -24.91 7.52 -14.44
CA ILE A 410 -25.54 7.17 -13.16
C ILE A 410 -25.50 8.40 -12.26
N VAL A 411 -26.57 9.19 -12.27
CA VAL A 411 -26.76 10.23 -11.26
C VAL A 411 -27.42 9.59 -10.05
N VAL A 412 -26.67 9.30 -8.98
CA VAL A 412 -27.27 9.01 -7.67
C VAL A 412 -27.43 10.34 -6.96
N SER A 413 -28.56 10.99 -7.25
CA SER A 413 -28.99 12.21 -6.59
C SER A 413 -30.31 11.94 -5.86
N VAL A 414 -30.37 12.36 -4.61
CA VAL A 414 -31.61 12.93 -4.08
C VAL A 414 -31.45 14.44 -4.28
N GLY A 415 -32.24 15.03 -5.17
CA GLY A 415 -32.21 16.47 -5.51
C GLY A 415 -31.18 16.86 -6.59
N SER A 416 -31.68 17.15 -7.79
CA SER A 416 -30.96 17.61 -8.98
C SER A 416 -30.20 18.93 -8.77
N GLU A 417 -29.05 19.11 -9.45
CA GLU A 417 -28.69 20.34 -10.22
C GLU A 417 -27.32 20.21 -10.93
N GLU A 418 -27.09 21.09 -11.91
CA GLU A 418 -26.19 21.01 -13.07
C GLU A 418 -24.66 20.88 -12.80
N LYS A 419 -23.91 20.35 -13.79
CA LYS A 419 -22.45 20.10 -13.71
C LYS A 419 -21.56 21.33 -13.95
N VAL A 420 -22.15 22.44 -14.38
CA VAL A 420 -21.54 23.76 -14.38
C VAL A 420 -22.44 24.61 -13.50
N PRO A 421 -21.88 25.37 -12.55
CA PRO A 421 -22.72 26.23 -11.74
C PRO A 421 -23.40 27.26 -12.66
N SER A 422 -24.70 27.46 -12.50
CA SER A 422 -25.45 28.45 -13.28
C SER A 422 -25.02 29.89 -12.98
N ALA A 423 -24.34 30.11 -11.86
CA ALA A 423 -23.78 31.39 -11.45
C ALA A 423 -22.51 31.21 -10.62
N TYR A 424 -21.72 32.29 -10.49
CA TYR A 424 -20.63 32.33 -9.51
C TYR A 424 -21.18 32.13 -8.11
N PHE A 425 -20.49 31.35 -7.29
CA PHE A 425 -20.78 31.27 -5.86
C PHE A 425 -19.53 30.89 -5.08
N ILE A 426 -19.51 31.25 -3.80
CA ILE A 426 -18.61 30.68 -2.80
C ILE A 426 -19.47 30.06 -1.70
N SER A 427 -19.09 28.91 -1.16
CA SER A 427 -19.81 28.22 -0.10
C SER A 427 -19.29 28.64 1.27
N GLN A 428 -20.08 28.35 2.30
CA GLN A 428 -19.54 28.33 3.65
C GLN A 428 -18.37 27.33 3.74
N ASN A 429 -17.32 27.68 4.46
CA ASN A 429 -16.18 26.80 4.73
C ASN A 429 -16.61 25.59 5.59
N TYR A 430 -15.99 24.43 5.38
CA TYR A 430 -16.21 23.23 6.19
C TYR A 430 -14.89 22.54 6.56
N PRO A 431 -14.67 22.16 7.83
CA PRO A 431 -15.53 22.44 8.98
C PRO A 431 -15.62 23.94 9.31
N ASN A 432 -16.64 24.38 10.05
CA ASN A 432 -16.76 25.71 10.65
C ASN A 432 -17.58 25.63 11.97
N PRO A 433 -17.00 25.87 13.16
CA PRO A 433 -15.60 26.25 13.38
C PRO A 433 -14.60 25.18 12.94
N PHE A 434 -13.36 25.58 12.61
CA PHE A 434 -12.32 24.67 12.12
C PHE A 434 -11.06 24.67 13.00
N ASN A 435 -10.28 23.60 12.93
CA ASN A 435 -8.99 23.44 13.63
C ASN A 435 -8.06 22.42 12.93
N PRO A 436 -6.85 22.79 12.49
CA PRO A 436 -6.43 24.11 12.01
C PRO A 436 -6.77 24.32 10.52
N THR A 437 -7.35 23.31 9.84
CA THR A 437 -7.61 23.33 8.39
C THR A 437 -9.10 23.40 8.06
N THR A 438 -9.45 24.15 7.02
CA THR A 438 -10.80 24.20 6.46
C THR A 438 -10.77 24.22 4.94
N SER A 439 -11.86 23.80 4.31
CA SER A 439 -12.04 23.81 2.86
C SER A 439 -13.19 24.74 2.48
N ILE A 440 -13.02 25.52 1.42
CA ILE A 440 -13.99 26.47 0.88
C ILE A 440 -14.30 26.07 -0.56
N ARG A 441 -15.56 25.72 -0.85
CA ARG A 441 -15.98 25.39 -2.22
C ARG A 441 -16.44 26.67 -2.94
N PHE A 442 -16.16 26.77 -4.23
CA PHE A 442 -16.68 27.84 -5.08
C PHE A 442 -17.02 27.31 -6.47
N GLY A 443 -17.86 28.06 -7.19
CA GLY A 443 -18.27 27.76 -8.55
C GLY A 443 -17.93 28.91 -9.49
N VAL A 444 -17.48 28.54 -10.69
CA VAL A 444 -17.15 29.46 -11.79
C VAL A 444 -18.00 29.02 -13.00
N PRO A 445 -18.99 29.80 -13.46
CA PRO A 445 -19.90 29.43 -14.54
C PRO A 445 -19.24 29.47 -15.93
N GLU A 446 -18.19 30.27 -16.09
CA GLU A 446 -17.41 30.46 -17.33
C GLU A 446 -15.94 30.71 -16.97
N SER A 447 -14.99 30.50 -17.89
CA SER A 447 -13.57 30.68 -17.55
C SER A 447 -13.23 32.13 -17.17
N ASP A 448 -12.63 32.34 -15.99
CA ASP A 448 -12.35 33.67 -15.43
C ASP A 448 -11.11 33.67 -14.51
N GLN A 449 -10.55 34.85 -14.25
CA GLN A 449 -9.57 35.05 -13.19
C GLN A 449 -10.29 35.00 -11.83
N VAL A 450 -9.80 34.17 -10.93
CA VAL A 450 -10.34 33.98 -9.58
C VAL A 450 -9.25 34.26 -8.56
N ARG A 451 -9.59 35.08 -7.55
CA ARG A 451 -8.80 35.29 -6.34
C ARG A 451 -9.65 35.04 -5.11
N ILE A 452 -9.13 34.25 -4.15
CA ILE A 452 -9.74 34.07 -2.83
C ILE A 452 -8.75 34.52 -1.77
N SER A 453 -9.12 35.60 -1.09
CA SER A 453 -8.33 36.26 -0.05
C SER A 453 -8.96 36.05 1.32
N VAL A 454 -8.14 35.85 2.35
CA VAL A 454 -8.53 35.71 3.75
C VAL A 454 -8.05 36.93 4.52
N TYR A 455 -8.93 37.51 5.34
CA TYR A 455 -8.72 38.69 6.16
C TYR A 455 -9.03 38.41 7.64
N ASN A 456 -8.38 39.14 8.54
CA ASN A 456 -8.72 39.12 9.96
C ASN A 456 -9.92 40.04 10.27
N SER A 457 -10.33 40.10 11.54
CA SER A 457 -11.48 40.89 11.99
C SER A 457 -11.34 42.41 11.82
N ILE A 458 -10.12 42.92 11.62
CA ILE A 458 -9.86 44.35 11.37
C ILE A 458 -9.65 44.66 9.88
N GLY A 459 -9.78 43.65 9.00
CA GLY A 459 -9.72 43.82 7.54
C GLY A 459 -8.32 43.71 6.94
N GLU A 460 -7.31 43.30 7.71
CA GLU A 460 -5.97 43.07 7.17
C GLU A 460 -5.91 41.75 6.41
N LEU A 461 -5.21 41.75 5.27
CA LEU A 461 -5.00 40.55 4.46
C LEU A 461 -4.09 39.56 5.19
N VAL A 462 -4.64 38.40 5.50
CA VAL A 462 -3.95 37.32 6.21
C VAL A 462 -3.35 36.32 5.23
N SER A 463 -4.07 35.92 4.18
CA SER A 463 -3.62 34.90 3.24
C SER A 463 -4.33 35.01 1.89
N THR A 464 -3.73 34.45 0.83
CA THR A 464 -4.39 34.24 -0.46
C THR A 464 -4.38 32.75 -0.75
N ILE A 465 -5.56 32.13 -0.79
CA ILE A 465 -5.72 30.67 -0.82
C ILE A 465 -6.08 30.12 -2.20
N ALA A 466 -6.41 31.01 -3.14
CA ALA A 466 -6.52 30.74 -4.56
C ALA A 466 -6.21 32.03 -5.33
N ASP A 467 -5.35 31.94 -6.36
CA ASP A 467 -5.10 33.03 -7.30
C ASP A 467 -4.72 32.44 -8.65
N GLY A 468 -5.51 32.69 -9.69
CA GLY A 468 -5.22 32.20 -11.03
C GLY A 468 -6.42 32.23 -11.97
N PHE A 469 -6.20 31.72 -13.18
CA PHE A 469 -7.24 31.55 -14.19
C PHE A 469 -7.91 30.18 -14.05
N TYR A 470 -9.23 30.16 -13.87
CA TYR A 470 -10.04 28.95 -13.67
C TYR A 470 -10.99 28.76 -14.85
N ASN A 471 -11.24 27.51 -15.25
CA ASN A 471 -12.24 27.21 -16.26
C ASN A 471 -13.66 27.14 -15.65
N ALA A 472 -14.70 27.00 -16.47
CA ALA A 472 -16.04 26.72 -15.96
C ALA A 472 -16.05 25.41 -15.13
N GLY A 473 -16.50 25.48 -13.88
CA GLY A 473 -16.52 24.32 -12.98
C GLY A 473 -16.69 24.65 -11.50
N TYR A 474 -16.70 23.58 -10.70
CA TYR A 474 -16.70 23.66 -9.24
C TYR A 474 -15.29 23.39 -8.71
N TYR A 475 -14.84 24.18 -7.74
CA TYR A 475 -13.49 24.15 -7.19
C TYR A 475 -13.50 24.20 -5.66
N THR A 476 -12.38 23.82 -5.04
CA THR A 476 -12.18 23.86 -3.59
C THR A 476 -10.82 24.48 -3.28
N ALA A 477 -10.81 25.53 -2.47
CA ALA A 477 -9.61 26.12 -1.87
C ALA A 477 -9.46 25.63 -0.42
N ASN A 478 -8.23 25.37 0.02
CA ASN A 478 -7.94 24.94 1.39
C ASN A 478 -7.16 26.04 2.12
N TRP A 479 -7.46 26.24 3.40
CA TRP A 479 -6.67 27.11 4.27
C TRP A 479 -6.23 26.35 5.52
N ASP A 480 -4.97 26.46 5.89
CA ASP A 480 -4.32 25.75 7.00
C ASP A 480 -4.03 26.65 8.21
N SER A 481 -4.77 27.76 8.36
CA SER A 481 -4.59 28.76 9.42
C SER A 481 -3.21 29.44 9.42
N LYS A 482 -2.57 29.56 8.26
CA LYS A 482 -1.31 30.32 8.12
C LYS A 482 -1.51 31.67 7.45
N ASP A 483 -0.72 32.64 7.90
CA ASP A 483 -0.60 33.95 7.25
C ASP A 483 0.36 33.89 6.04
N LEU A 484 0.51 35.03 5.34
CA LEU A 484 1.42 35.18 4.21
C LEU A 484 2.90 34.92 4.55
N SER A 485 3.29 35.00 5.82
CA SER A 485 4.66 34.69 6.29
C SER A 485 4.82 33.22 6.69
N GLY A 486 3.76 32.40 6.56
CA GLY A 486 3.75 30.99 6.94
C GLY A 486 3.55 30.77 8.45
N ASN A 487 3.31 31.83 9.23
CA ASN A 487 3.06 31.71 10.67
C ASN A 487 1.61 31.34 10.92
N SER A 488 1.38 30.59 12.00
CA SER A 488 0.01 30.28 12.40
C SER A 488 -0.70 31.50 12.96
N VAL A 489 -1.96 31.68 12.56
CA VAL A 489 -2.82 32.74 13.10
C VAL A 489 -3.59 32.27 14.34
N THR A 490 -4.08 33.22 15.15
CA THR A 490 -4.74 32.96 16.44
C THR A 490 -6.20 32.51 16.29
N SER A 491 -6.78 31.89 17.33
CA SER A 491 -8.22 31.63 17.38
C SER A 491 -9.02 32.93 17.21
N GLY A 492 -10.05 32.92 16.38
CA GLY A 492 -10.79 34.14 16.06
C GLY A 492 -11.68 34.03 14.83
N VAL A 493 -12.33 35.15 14.51
CA VAL A 493 -13.15 35.28 13.31
C VAL A 493 -12.28 35.79 12.16
N TYR A 494 -12.36 35.09 11.04
CA TYR A 494 -11.73 35.48 9.78
C TYR A 494 -12.80 35.67 8.71
N ILE A 495 -12.51 36.51 7.74
CA ILE A 495 -13.38 36.82 6.61
C ILE A 495 -12.65 36.35 5.36
N TYR A 496 -13.33 35.64 4.46
CA TYR A 496 -12.75 35.29 3.17
C TYR A 496 -13.63 35.82 2.04
N ARG A 497 -12.99 36.25 0.96
CA ARG A 497 -13.60 36.94 -0.16
C ARG A 497 -13.18 36.30 -1.46
N LEU A 498 -14.15 35.88 -2.26
CA LEU A 498 -13.96 35.52 -3.66
C LEU A 498 -14.09 36.79 -4.50
N GLU A 499 -13.11 37.03 -5.36
CA GLU A 499 -13.11 38.07 -6.38
C GLU A 499 -12.89 37.43 -7.75
N THR A 500 -13.72 37.82 -8.72
CA THR A 500 -13.63 37.46 -10.14
C THR A 500 -13.84 38.72 -10.98
N SER A 501 -13.80 38.61 -12.31
CA SER A 501 -14.05 39.77 -13.16
C SER A 501 -15.50 40.28 -13.07
N LYS A 502 -16.45 39.41 -12.71
CA LYS A 502 -17.90 39.69 -12.72
C LYS A 502 -18.62 39.49 -11.39
N TYR A 503 -17.95 38.94 -10.38
CA TYR A 503 -18.59 38.54 -9.12
C TYR A 503 -17.65 38.71 -7.92
N VAL A 504 -18.21 39.20 -6.82
CA VAL A 504 -17.57 39.29 -5.52
C VAL A 504 -18.54 38.76 -4.46
N ASP A 505 -18.10 37.82 -3.63
CA ASP A 505 -18.85 37.38 -2.43
C ASP A 505 -17.89 37.18 -1.25
N THR A 506 -18.41 37.45 -0.05
CA THR A 506 -17.64 37.48 1.20
C THR A 506 -18.36 36.67 2.26
N LYS A 507 -17.63 35.82 2.98
CA LYS A 507 -18.16 35.00 4.08
C LYS A 507 -17.21 35.01 5.27
N LYS A 508 -17.75 34.66 6.44
CA LYS A 508 -16.99 34.57 7.70
C LYS A 508 -16.70 33.12 8.06
N MET A 509 -15.59 32.87 8.74
CA MET A 509 -15.21 31.59 9.31
C MET A 509 -14.64 31.77 10.72
N VAL A 510 -14.74 30.73 11.54
CA VAL A 510 -14.30 30.74 12.94
C VAL A 510 -13.20 29.70 13.12
N LEU A 511 -12.00 30.15 13.47
CA LEU A 511 -10.88 29.28 13.85
C LEU A 511 -10.95 29.03 15.35
N MET A 512 -10.96 27.75 15.76
CA MET A 512 -10.81 27.35 17.16
C MET A 512 -9.56 26.49 17.30
N ARG A 513 -8.47 27.09 17.77
CA ARG A 513 -7.32 26.34 18.29
C ARG A 513 -7.44 26.09 19.77
#